data_AF-A0A939A9L7-F1
#
_entry.id   AF-A0A939A9L7-F1
#
_cell.length_a   1.000
_cell.length_b   1.000
_cell.length_c   1.000
_cell.angle_alpha   90.00
_cell.angle_beta   90.00
_cell.angle_gamma   90.00
#
_symmetry.space_group_name_H-M   'P 1'
#
loop_
_entity.id
_entity.type
_entity.pdbx_description
1 polymer ?
#
loop_
_entity_poly.entity_id
_entity_poly.type
_entity_poly.pdbx_seq_one_letter_code
_entity_poly.pdbx_strand_id
1 'polypeptide(L)' 'MFKAIILLFEVVAGREHFKNYRDFLKKKGLPELIGAFKLVVETKKMISGGNIALFIMKPV' A
#
# COMPACT_ATOMS: atom_id res chain seq x y z
N MET A 1 -16.16 28.68 -3.01
CA MET A 1 -15.11 28.32 -3.99
C MET A 1 -14.24 27.16 -3.50
N PHE A 2 -13.63 27.22 -2.30
CA PHE A 2 -12.76 26.13 -1.78
C PHE A 2 -13.45 24.78 -1.55
N LYS A 3 -14.71 24.76 -1.11
CA LYS A 3 -15.44 23.51 -0.83
C LYS A 3 -15.59 22.59 -2.05
N ALA A 4 -15.78 23.15 -3.25
CA ALA A 4 -15.90 22.37 -4.47
C ALA A 4 -14.56 21.71 -4.86
N ILE A 5 -13.46 22.41 -4.65
CA ILE A 5 -12.10 21.91 -4.91
C ILE A 5 -11.77 20.79 -3.92
N ILE A 6 -12.05 21.00 -2.62
CA ILE A 6 -11.87 19.98 -1.57
C ILE A 6 -12.68 18.73 -1.91
N LEU A 7 -13.97 18.88 -2.23
CA LEU A 7 -14.84 17.76 -2.59
C LEU A 7 -14.33 17.00 -3.82
N LEU A 8 -13.79 17.70 -4.81
CA LEU A 8 -13.24 17.07 -6.02
C LEU A 8 -12.02 16.22 -5.66
N PHE A 9 -11.11 16.73 -4.82
CA PHE A 9 -9.97 15.95 -4.32
C PHE A 9 -10.41 14.79 -3.43
N GLU A 10 -11.42 14.95 -2.58
CA GLU A 10 -11.97 13.85 -1.76
C GLU A 10 -12.57 12.74 -2.62
N VAL A 11 -13.30 13.09 -3.70
CA VAL A 11 -13.89 12.11 -4.62
C VAL A 11 -12.81 11.41 -5.45
N VAL A 12 -11.82 12.14 -5.95
CA VAL A 12 -10.71 11.57 -6.73
C VAL A 12 -9.84 10.69 -5.84
N ALA A 13 -9.40 11.20 -4.68
CA ALA A 13 -8.62 10.45 -3.71
C ALA A 13 -9.42 9.24 -3.19
N GLY A 14 -10.71 9.37 -2.93
CA GLY A 14 -11.57 8.26 -2.50
C GLY A 14 -11.66 7.14 -3.55
N ARG A 15 -11.85 7.49 -4.82
CA ARG A 15 -11.88 6.51 -5.93
C ARG A 15 -10.53 5.83 -6.13
N GLU A 16 -9.45 6.60 -6.15
CA GLU A 16 -8.09 6.05 -6.30
C GLU A 16 -7.70 5.19 -5.09
N HIS A 17 -8.00 5.65 -3.88
CA HIS A 17 -7.76 4.89 -2.65
C HIS A 17 -8.55 3.58 -2.66
N PHE A 18 -9.82 3.60 -3.08
CA PHE A 18 -10.62 2.37 -3.21
C PHE A 18 -10.09 1.43 -4.29
N LYS A 19 -9.62 1.97 -5.42
CA LYS A 19 -8.95 1.18 -6.47
C LYS A 19 -7.67 0.52 -5.95
N ASN A 20 -6.83 1.28 -5.25
CA ASN A 20 -5.60 0.78 -4.62
C ASN A 20 -5.90 -0.29 -3.57
N TYR A 21 -6.96 -0.10 -2.78
CA TYR A 21 -7.42 -1.09 -1.82
C TYR A 21 -7.86 -2.39 -2.51
N ARG A 22 -8.65 -2.32 -3.59
CA ARG A 22 -9.05 -3.50 -4.36
C ARG A 22 -7.87 -4.19 -5.03
N ASP A 23 -6.91 -3.44 -5.55
CA ASP A 23 -5.68 -3.98 -6.14
C ASP A 23 -4.82 -4.69 -5.07
N PHE A 24 -4.69 -4.08 -3.89
CA PHE A 24 -4.03 -4.68 -2.73
C PHE A 24 -4.68 -6.02 -2.34
N LEU A 25 -6.02 -6.06 -2.22
CA LEU A 25 -6.75 -7.30 -1.96
C LEU A 25 -6.54 -8.35 -3.06
N LYS A 26 -6.58 -7.94 -4.33
CA LYS A 26 -6.41 -8.83 -5.49
C LYS A 26 -5.01 -9.46 -5.53
N LYS A 27 -3.97 -8.69 -5.18
CA LYS A 27 -2.58 -9.14 -5.08
C LYS A 27 -2.26 -9.83 -3.75
N LYS A 28 -3.26 -10.02 -2.88
CA LYS A 28 -3.14 -10.49 -1.47
C LYS A 28 -2.05 -9.76 -0.68
N GLY A 29 -1.81 -8.50 -1.05
CA GLY A 29 -0.83 -7.62 -0.44
C GLY A 29 0.63 -8.01 -0.70
N LEU A 30 1.50 -7.48 0.17
CA LEU A 30 2.95 -7.66 0.08
C LEU A 30 3.42 -9.13 0.20
N PRO A 31 2.82 -10.02 1.01
CA PRO A 31 3.28 -11.40 1.15
C PRO A 31 3.27 -12.20 -0.15
N GLU A 32 2.24 -12.05 -0.98
CA GLU A 32 2.20 -12.77 -2.26
C GLU A 32 3.18 -12.20 -3.28
N LEU A 33 3.44 -10.89 -3.27
CA LEU A 33 4.50 -10.30 -4.07
C LEU A 33 5.88 -10.85 -3.68
N ILE A 34 6.16 -10.96 -2.38
CA ILE A 34 7.41 -11.56 -1.87
C ILE A 34 7.59 -12.99 -2.41
N GLY A 35 6.52 -13.81 -2.35
CA GLY A 35 6.55 -15.18 -2.87
C GLY A 35 6.71 -15.26 -4.39
N ALA A 36 5.96 -14.45 -5.14
CA ALA A 36 5.99 -14.43 -6.60
C ALA A 36 7.37 -14.04 -7.16
N PHE A 37 8.07 -13.14 -6.47
CA PHE A 37 9.41 -12.68 -6.86
C PHE A 37 10.55 -13.45 -6.19
N LYS A 38 10.26 -14.53 -5.44
CA LYS A 38 11.25 -15.33 -4.69
C LYS A 38 12.18 -14.44 -3.87
N LEU A 39 11.59 -13.56 -3.07
CA LEU A 39 12.31 -12.66 -2.16
C LEU A 39 12.32 -13.24 -0.74
N VAL A 40 13.43 -13.03 -0.03
CA VAL A 40 13.55 -13.30 1.40
C VAL A 40 13.53 -11.97 2.15
N VAL A 41 12.69 -11.87 3.17
CA VAL A 41 12.66 -10.70 4.07
C VAL A 41 13.82 -10.82 5.06
N GLU A 42 14.79 -9.91 4.97
CA GLU A 42 15.89 -9.84 5.93
C GLU A 42 15.54 -9.01 7.16
N THR A 43 14.77 -7.94 6.97
CA THR A 43 14.39 -7.06 8.08
C THR A 43 12.98 -6.53 7.87
N LYS A 44 12.21 -6.50 8.95
CA LYS A 44 10.90 -5.85 9.03
C LYS A 44 10.91 -4.87 10.19
N LYS A 45 10.51 -3.62 9.94
CA LYS A 45 10.35 -2.59 10.97
C LYS A 45 9.00 -1.91 10.82
N MET A 46 8.19 -1.93 11.89
CA MET A 46 6.99 -1.11 11.98
C MET A 46 7.38 0.29 12.49
N ILE A 47 6.90 1.33 11.82
CA ILE A 47 7.14 2.75 12.18
C ILE A 47 5.82 3.53 12.18
N SER A 48 5.87 4.79 12.62
CA SER A 48 4.72 5.71 12.64
C SER A 48 3.49 5.13 13.35
N GLY A 49 3.66 4.69 14.60
CA GLY A 49 2.57 4.16 15.43
C GLY A 49 1.99 2.82 14.94
N GLY A 50 2.67 2.13 14.02
CA GLY A 50 2.20 0.84 13.46
C GLY A 50 1.48 0.97 12.13
N ASN A 51 1.39 2.17 11.55
CA ASN A 51 0.69 2.40 10.29
C ASN A 51 1.56 2.19 9.04
N ILE A 52 2.88 2.19 9.20
CA ILE A 52 3.83 2.02 8.10
C ILE A 52 4.79 0.90 8.45
N ALA A 53 5.00 -0.02 7.49
CA ALA A 53 5.93 -1.12 7.62
C ALA A 53 7.04 -1.00 6.57
N LEU A 54 8.30 -1.01 7.02
CA LEU A 54 9.47 -1.07 6.14
C LEU A 54 9.96 -2.52 6.08
N PHE A 55 10.18 -3.02 4.87
CA PHE A 55 10.75 -4.34 4.62
C PHE A 55 12.03 -4.20 3.80
N ILE A 56 13.11 -4.79 4.28
CA ILE A 56 14.34 -4.99 3.50
C ILE A 56 14.35 -6.44 3.05
N MET A 57 14.54 -6.64 1.74
CA MET A 57 14.43 -7.94 1.10
C MET A 57 15.60 -8.15 0.13
N LYS A 58 15.94 -9.42 -0.09
CA LYS A 58 16.89 -9.85 -1.12
C LYS A 58 16.31 -10.99 -1.94
N PRO A 59 16.78 -11.19 -3.19
CA PRO A 59 16.51 -12.42 -3.92
C PRO A 59 17.00 -13.65 -3.15
N VAL A 60 16.26 -14.75 -3.28
CA VAL A 60 16.73 -16.10 -2.88
C VAL A 60 17.94 -16.49 -3.73
#